data_AF-A0A2M8N3A9-F1
#
_entry.id   AF-A0A2M8N3A9-F1
#
_cell.length_a   1.000
_cell.length_b   1.000
_cell.length_c   1.000
_cell.angle_alpha   90.00
_cell.angle_beta   90.00
_cell.angle_gamma   90.00
#
_symmetry.space_group_name_H-M   'P 1'
#
loop_
_entity.id
_entity.type
_entity.pdbx_description
1 polymer ?
#
loop_
_entity_poly.entity_id
_entity_poly.type
_entity_poly.pdbx_seq_one_letter_code
_entity_poly.pdbx_strand_id
1 'polypeptide(L)'
;MRGAQGGTARPRLAPRPIMPTSKARQGAIRRRALPKERQMVKMIQRWRDAASTYARYRKTRDEIANLPLDVAQDLGLFREDAPRIACAAIYGKTA
;
A
#
# COMPACT_ATOMS: atom_id res chain seq x y z
N MET A 1 -19.47 -83.75 0.81
CA MET A 1 -20.42 -83.01 1.68
C MET A 1 -19.67 -81.96 2.49
N ARG A 2 -20.26 -80.76 2.65
CA ARG A 2 -19.81 -79.55 3.38
C ARG A 2 -18.63 -78.80 2.72
N GLY A 3 -18.65 -77.50 2.44
CA GLY A 3 -19.51 -76.38 2.87
C GLY A 3 -18.63 -75.31 3.56
N ALA A 4 -18.81 -74.03 3.17
CA ALA A 4 -18.32 -72.76 3.76
C ALA A 4 -17.45 -71.96 2.77
N GLN A 5 -17.99 -71.05 1.96
CA GLN A 5 -18.38 -69.67 2.33
C GLN A 5 -17.32 -68.93 3.15
N GLY A 6 -16.42 -68.23 2.47
CA GLY A 6 -15.49 -67.25 3.04
C GLY A 6 -15.76 -65.87 2.45
N GLY A 7 -16.88 -65.25 2.82
CA GLY A 7 -17.18 -63.86 2.49
C GLY A 7 -16.41 -62.93 3.42
N THR A 8 -15.23 -62.46 3.01
CA THR A 8 -14.51 -61.40 3.74
C THR A 8 -15.23 -60.07 3.50
N ALA A 9 -16.05 -59.66 4.46
CA ALA A 9 -16.63 -58.32 4.51
C ALA A 9 -15.50 -57.28 4.58
N ARG A 10 -15.33 -56.48 3.53
CA ARG A 10 -14.45 -55.30 3.55
C ARG A 10 -15.01 -54.29 4.56
N PRO A 11 -14.18 -53.72 5.47
CA PRO A 11 -14.66 -52.68 6.36
C PRO A 11 -15.11 -51.46 5.54
N ARG A 12 -16.32 -50.96 5.83
CA ARG A 12 -16.84 -49.72 5.26
C ARG A 12 -15.87 -48.59 5.61
N LEU A 13 -15.19 -48.03 4.61
CA LEU A 13 -14.40 -46.80 4.78
C LEU A 13 -15.34 -45.72 5.34
N ALA A 14 -15.03 -45.20 6.53
CA ALA A 14 -15.68 -44.00 7.03
C ALA A 14 -15.43 -42.84 6.04
N PRO A 15 -16.40 -41.95 5.82
CA PRO A 15 -16.19 -40.77 4.98
C PRO A 15 -15.06 -39.93 5.59
N ARG A 16 -14.07 -39.60 4.76
CA ARG A 16 -12.98 -38.70 5.15
C ARG A 16 -13.58 -37.33 5.53
N PRO A 17 -13.15 -36.71 6.63
CA PRO A 17 -13.61 -35.37 6.96
C PRO A 17 -13.27 -34.41 5.82
N ILE A 18 -14.26 -33.63 5.39
CA ILE A 18 -14.08 -32.58 4.39
C ILE A 18 -13.06 -31.60 4.96
N MET A 19 -11.86 -31.54 4.35
CA MET A 19 -10.87 -30.55 4.76
C MET A 19 -11.45 -29.14 4.60
N PRO A 20 -11.28 -28.25 5.58
CA PRO A 20 -11.72 -26.87 5.43
C PRO A 20 -11.02 -26.26 4.21
N THR A 21 -11.82 -25.78 3.27
CA THR A 21 -11.33 -25.15 2.04
C THR A 21 -10.47 -23.93 2.38
N SER A 22 -9.48 -23.67 1.53
CA SER A 22 -8.47 -22.59 1.57
C SER A 22 -8.93 -21.25 2.18
N LYS A 23 -10.22 -20.90 2.03
CA LYS A 23 -10.84 -19.68 2.53
C LYS A 23 -10.74 -19.52 4.06
N ALA A 24 -10.75 -20.62 4.83
CA ALA A 24 -10.63 -20.59 6.29
C ALA A 24 -9.20 -20.32 6.79
N ARG A 25 -8.16 -20.54 5.97
CA ARG A 25 -6.78 -20.19 6.34
C ARG A 25 -6.49 -18.70 6.16
N GLN A 26 -7.20 -18.03 5.26
CA GLN A 26 -6.90 -16.64 4.89
C GLN A 26 -7.41 -15.60 5.91
N GLY A 27 -8.29 -15.97 6.84
CA GLY A 27 -8.82 -15.05 7.86
C GLY A 27 -7.86 -14.70 9.01
N ALA A 28 -6.69 -15.34 9.10
CA ALA A 28 -5.82 -15.27 10.27
C ALA A 28 -4.56 -14.41 10.09
N ILE A 29 -4.41 -13.66 9.00
CA ILE A 29 -3.44 -12.55 8.95
C ILE A 29 -4.06 -11.37 9.70
N ARG A 30 -4.30 -11.58 11.00
CA ARG A 30 -4.62 -10.51 11.93
C ARG A 30 -3.50 -9.50 11.81
N ARG A 31 -3.86 -8.23 11.59
CA ARG A 31 -2.97 -7.07 11.61
C ARG A 31 -2.18 -7.09 12.92
N ARG A 32 -1.05 -7.78 12.96
CA ARG A 32 -0.20 -7.85 14.14
C ARG A 32 0.35 -6.44 14.30
N ALA A 33 -0.16 -5.70 15.28
CA ALA A 33 0.39 -4.41 15.65
C ALA A 33 1.91 -4.57 15.78
N LEU A 34 2.65 -3.74 15.05
CA LEU A 34 4.10 -3.82 15.08
C LEU A 34 4.57 -3.50 16.50
N PRO A 35 5.67 -4.11 16.97
CA PRO A 35 6.31 -3.70 18.23
C PRO A 35 6.47 -2.18 18.25
N LYS A 36 6.25 -1.55 19.41
CA LYS A 36 6.26 -0.08 19.59
C LYS A 36 7.49 0.58 18.95
N GLU A 37 8.64 -0.06 19.03
CA GLU A 37 9.90 0.36 18.38
C GLU A 37 9.78 0.47 16.85
N ARG A 38 9.23 -0.56 16.18
CA ARG A 38 8.99 -0.54 14.73
C ARG A 38 7.95 0.52 14.34
N GLN A 39 7.00 0.82 15.21
CA GLN A 39 6.01 1.88 14.97
C GLN A 39 6.65 3.27 15.06
N MET A 40 7.52 3.51 16.06
CA MET A 40 8.24 4.77 16.20
C MET A 40 9.19 5.03 15.02
N VAL A 41 9.94 4.01 14.57
CA VAL A 41 10.80 4.14 13.38
C VAL A 41 9.99 4.52 12.13
N LYS A 42 8.83 3.88 11.91
CA LYS A 42 7.94 4.22 10.79
C LYS A 42 7.40 5.64 10.87
N MET A 43 7.15 6.16 12.07
CA MET A 43 6.68 7.53 12.23
C MET A 43 7.76 8.55 11.87
N ILE A 44 9.00 8.33 12.34
CA ILE A 44 10.15 9.18 12.01
C ILE A 44 10.41 9.17 10.50
N GLN A 45 10.32 8.00 9.86
CA GLN A 45 10.45 7.89 8.40
C GLN A 45 9.40 8.75 7.69
N ARG A 46 8.12 8.64 8.08
CA ARG A 46 7.05 9.47 7.49
C ARG A 46 7.29 10.95 7.66
N TRP A 47 7.78 11.40 8.81
CA TRP A 47 8.10 12.82 9.03
C TRP A 47 9.28 13.27 8.19
N ARG A 48 10.32 12.44 8.04
CA ARG A 48 11.44 12.72 7.16
C ARG A 48 10.98 12.85 5.71
N ASP A 49 10.14 11.92 5.24
CA ASP A 49 9.61 11.93 3.88
C ASP A 49 8.73 13.15 3.63
N ALA A 50 7.87 13.51 4.60
CA ALA A 50 7.05 14.71 4.54
C ALA A 50 7.89 15.99 4.50
N ALA A 51 8.92 16.09 5.34
CA ALA A 51 9.84 17.23 5.34
C ALA A 51 10.61 17.36 4.02
N SER A 52 11.10 16.24 3.48
CA SER A 52 11.78 16.21 2.17
C SER A 52 10.84 16.66 1.04
N THR A 53 9.60 16.17 1.05
CA THR A 53 8.57 16.54 0.08
C THR A 53 8.25 18.03 0.17
N TYR A 54 8.08 18.56 1.38
CA TYR A 54 7.81 19.97 1.60
C TYR A 54 8.98 20.87 1.17
N ALA A 55 10.22 20.46 1.43
CA ALA A 55 11.40 21.19 0.98
C ALA A 55 11.45 21.30 -0.56
N ARG A 56 11.09 20.24 -1.29
CA ARG A 56 10.97 20.27 -2.75
C ARG A 56 9.86 21.21 -3.22
N TYR A 57 8.66 21.10 -2.62
CA TYR A 57 7.55 22.00 -2.89
C TYR A 57 7.96 23.47 -2.73
N ARG A 58 8.59 23.81 -1.60
CA ARG A 58 9.05 25.17 -1.32
C ARG A 58 10.06 25.64 -2.36
N LYS A 59 11.06 24.81 -2.66
CA LYS A 59 12.08 25.13 -3.67
C LYS A 59 11.44 25.44 -5.03
N THR A 60 10.55 24.57 -5.51
CA THR A 60 9.87 24.77 -6.80
C THR A 60 8.97 26.00 -6.80
N ARG A 61 8.22 26.25 -5.73
CA ARG A 61 7.42 27.47 -5.59
C ARG A 61 8.31 28.71 -5.66
N ASP A 62 9.42 28.72 -4.92
CA ASP A 62 10.32 29.87 -4.83
C ASP A 62 11.04 30.10 -6.17
N GLU A 63 11.41 29.04 -6.90
CA GLU A 63 11.97 29.14 -8.25
C GLU A 63 10.98 29.80 -9.22
N ILE A 64 9.71 29.37 -9.24
CA ILE A 64 8.69 29.94 -10.12
C ILE A 64 8.36 31.39 -9.72
N ALA A 65 8.22 31.66 -8.42
CA ALA A 65 7.86 32.98 -7.91
C ALA A 65 8.96 34.03 -8.17
N ASN A 66 10.22 33.60 -8.20
CA ASN A 66 11.37 34.47 -8.43
C ASN A 66 11.82 34.53 -9.90
N LEU A 67 11.09 33.89 -10.83
CA LEU A 67 11.38 34.02 -12.25
C LEU A 67 11.32 35.50 -12.69
N PRO A 68 12.28 35.95 -13.51
CA PRO A 68 12.19 37.21 -14.23
C PRO A 68 10.85 37.30 -14.99
N LEU A 69 10.24 38.49 -15.00
CA LEU A 69 8.88 38.66 -15.49
C LEU A 69 8.76 38.36 -17.00
N ASP A 70 9.76 38.75 -17.77
CA ASP A 70 9.94 38.44 -19.18
C ASP A 70 9.92 36.93 -19.43
N VAL A 71 10.77 36.18 -18.72
CA VAL A 71 10.85 34.72 -18.86
C VAL A 71 9.55 34.04 -18.40
N ALA A 72 8.94 34.55 -17.33
CA ALA A 72 7.68 34.02 -16.83
C ALA A 72 6.56 34.19 -17.87
N GLN A 73 6.47 35.36 -18.51
CA GLN A 73 5.47 35.64 -19.55
C GLN A 73 5.67 34.76 -20.80
N ASP A 74 6.90 34.58 -21.26
CA ASP A 74 7.22 33.71 -22.41
C ASP A 74 6.78 32.26 -22.18
N LEU A 75 6.89 31.78 -20.94
CA LEU A 75 6.48 30.44 -20.55
C LEU A 75 4.99 30.32 -20.19
N GLY A 76 4.23 31.43 -20.25
CA GLY A 76 2.84 31.49 -19.80
C GLY A 76 2.69 31.19 -18.29
N LEU A 77 3.72 31.47 -17.50
CA LEU A 77 3.74 31.27 -16.06
C LEU A 77 3.46 32.58 -15.33
N PHE A 78 2.53 32.51 -14.38
CA PHE A 78 2.20 33.62 -13.49
C PHE A 78 2.72 33.33 -12.09
N ARG A 79 3.28 34.33 -11.41
CA ARG A 79 3.86 34.15 -10.05
C ARG A 79 2.80 33.74 -9.05
N GLU A 80 1.57 34.20 -9.25
CA GLU A 80 0.38 33.87 -8.46
C GLU A 80 0.03 32.38 -8.54
N ASP A 81 0.36 31.74 -9.66
CA ASP A 81 0.13 30.31 -9.91
C ASP A 81 1.25 29.41 -9.36
N ALA A 82 2.38 29.97 -8.93
CA ALA A 82 3.51 29.20 -8.40
C ALA A 82 3.13 28.17 -7.33
N PRO A 83 2.27 28.47 -6.33
CA PRO A 83 1.84 27.49 -5.33
C PRO A 83 1.05 26.33 -5.96
N ARG A 84 0.16 26.64 -6.92
CA ARG A 84 -0.69 25.66 -7.60
C ARG A 84 0.16 24.71 -8.45
N ILE A 85 1.11 25.25 -9.20
CA ILE A 85 2.02 24.49 -10.06
C ILE A 85 2.95 23.62 -9.22
N ALA A 86 3.57 24.19 -8.18
CA ALA A 86 4.46 23.45 -7.28
C ALA A 86 3.71 22.31 -6.56
N CYS A 87 2.46 22.56 -6.13
CA CYS A 87 1.64 21.53 -5.51
C CYS A 87 1.34 20.37 -6.48
N ALA A 88 0.90 20.69 -7.70
CA ALA A 88 0.60 19.70 -8.73
C ALA A 88 1.83 18.86 -9.12
N ALA A 89 3.02 19.47 -9.16
CA ALA A 89 4.27 18.79 -9.50
C ALA A 89 4.75 17.82 -8.39
N ILE A 90 4.58 18.18 -7.13
CA ILE A 90 5.15 17.42 -6.00
C ILE A 90 4.16 16.44 -5.38
N TYR A 91 2.91 16.86 -5.20
CA TYR A 91 1.86 16.05 -4.57
C TYR A 91 0.94 15.36 -5.59
N GLY A 92 1.07 15.71 -6.87
CA GLY A 92 0.19 15.27 -7.94
C GLY A 92 -1.06 16.15 -8.04
N LYS A 93 -1.82 15.93 -9.11
CA LYS A 93 -3.12 16.59 -9.32
C LYS A 93 -4.17 15.75 -8.58
N THR A 94 -4.83 16.29 -7.56
CA THR A 94 -6.06 15.68 -7.04
C THR A 94 -7.07 15.73 -8.19
N ALA A 95 -7.34 14.56 -8.79
CA ALA A 95 -8.37 14.37 -9.80
C ALA A 95 -9.76 14.60 -9.22
#